data_AF-A0A9C8KWI3-F1
#
_entry.id   AF-A0A9C8KWI3-F1
#
_cell.length_a   1.000
_cell.length_b   1.000
_cell.length_c   1.000
_cell.angle_alpha   90.00
_cell.angle_beta   90.00
_cell.angle_gamma   90.00
#
_symmetry.space_group_name_H-M   'P 1'
#
loop_
_entity.id
_entity.type
_entity.pdbx_description
1 polymer ?
#
loop_
_entity_poly.entity_id
_entity_poly.type
_entity_poly.pdbx_seq_one_letter_code
_entity_poly.pdbx_strand_id
1 'polypeptide(L)'
;MDKDLEIRTTELSDEVVDQIIFGMENQEKHFLFDIVEGELVEFDTEWYSGRDVRHRDQYDSRRFVDLPEWRPVDGFHLMERFVAQSKNPVYRQELRDALNGGRGVFRRFKDVLKQHQVLERQWYQFKEREMRIIVRKWFAAIGEALDLDQLGEEPEETEELVLSDFVLHHGFGNWRQRIEEAAGWALESSLEGDHPAVKEYFLTKERDSGMDDEGVRIFHAETPAENFAGCIVTNLTQLETSRVLEIRFVYVEPEFRGLGLARLFFDSIEDLARREEVDVVLFQLLGTALFLQAELAERGFKECGRRFALAL
;
A
#
# COMPACT_ATOMS: atom_id res chain seq x y z
N MET A 1 2.91 11.45 -16.62
CA MET A 1 2.09 10.31 -17.05
C MET A 1 2.51 9.16 -16.18
N ASP A 2 2.05 9.19 -14.93
CA ASP A 2 2.30 8.11 -13.98
C ASP A 2 0.95 7.82 -13.36
N LYS A 3 0.46 6.61 -13.61
CA LYS A 3 -0.88 6.18 -13.26
C LYS A 3 -0.97 6.13 -11.74
N ASP A 4 -2.04 6.70 -11.22
CA ASP A 4 -2.53 6.42 -9.89
C ASP A 4 -2.51 4.93 -9.60
N LEU A 5 -1.58 4.50 -8.76
CA LEU A 5 -1.69 3.26 -8.01
C LEU A 5 -2.73 3.47 -6.91
N GLU A 6 -3.99 3.66 -7.30
CA GLU A 6 -5.05 3.05 -6.50
C GLU A 6 -4.72 1.56 -6.52
N ILE A 7 -4.38 0.97 -5.38
CA ILE A 7 -4.33 -0.48 -5.25
C ILE A 7 -5.79 -0.94 -5.29
N ARG A 8 -6.36 -0.92 -6.50
CA ARG A 8 -7.54 -1.71 -6.80
C ARG A 8 -7.01 -3.12 -6.85
N THR A 9 -7.14 -3.85 -5.74
CA THR A 9 -6.96 -5.30 -5.73
C THR A 9 -7.73 -5.83 -6.92
N THR A 10 -7.01 -6.24 -7.97
CA THR A 10 -7.61 -6.62 -9.25
C THR A 10 -8.75 -7.58 -8.96
N GLU A 11 -9.98 -7.29 -9.39
CA GLU A 11 -11.08 -8.25 -9.17
C GLU A 11 -10.63 -9.60 -9.74
N LEU A 12 -10.72 -10.66 -8.92
CA LEU A 12 -10.22 -11.98 -9.28
C LEU A 12 -11.07 -12.59 -10.41
N SER A 13 -10.78 -12.17 -11.63
CA SER A 13 -11.42 -12.66 -12.85
C SER A 13 -10.94 -14.08 -13.17
N ASP A 14 -11.75 -14.82 -13.91
CA ASP A 14 -11.36 -16.17 -14.34
C ASP A 14 -10.09 -16.16 -15.21
N GLU A 15 -9.87 -15.09 -15.97
CA GLU A 15 -8.65 -14.90 -16.78
C GLU A 15 -7.40 -14.74 -15.92
N VAL A 16 -7.48 -13.94 -14.86
CA VAL A 16 -6.38 -13.77 -13.88
C VAL A 16 -6.07 -15.09 -13.19
N VAL A 17 -7.11 -15.84 -12.80
CA VAL A 17 -6.94 -17.15 -12.17
C VAL A 17 -6.22 -18.12 -13.12
N ASP A 18 -6.60 -18.15 -14.39
CA ASP A 18 -5.99 -19.04 -15.37
C ASP A 18 -4.52 -18.67 -15.64
N GLN A 19 -4.18 -17.37 -15.64
CA GLN A 19 -2.79 -16.89 -15.73
C GLN A 19 -1.93 -17.34 -14.54
N ILE A 20 -2.46 -17.22 -13.32
CA ILE A 20 -1.75 -17.65 -12.11
C ILE A 20 -1.53 -19.17 -12.13
N ILE A 21 -2.55 -19.95 -12.51
CA ILE A 21 -2.44 -21.41 -12.67
C ILE A 21 -1.35 -21.76 -13.68
N PHE A 22 -1.30 -21.05 -14.81
CA PHE A 22 -0.24 -21.24 -15.80
C PHE A 22 1.15 -21.01 -15.19
N GLY A 23 1.34 -19.92 -14.44
CA GLY A 23 2.60 -19.61 -13.77
C GLY A 23 2.99 -20.68 -12.73
N MET A 24 2.04 -21.15 -11.92
CA MET A 24 2.26 -22.22 -10.93
C MET A 24 2.74 -23.53 -11.57
N GLU A 25 2.15 -23.91 -12.70
CA GLU A 25 2.48 -25.17 -13.37
C GLU A 25 3.77 -25.11 -14.20
N ASN A 26 4.27 -23.91 -14.47
CA ASN A 26 5.50 -23.73 -15.22
C ASN A 26 6.71 -24.00 -14.32
N GLN A 27 7.42 -25.09 -14.62
CA GLN A 27 8.59 -25.53 -13.86
C GLN A 27 9.91 -25.11 -14.53
N GLU A 28 9.85 -24.40 -15.66
CA GLU A 28 11.03 -23.95 -16.41
C GLU A 28 11.42 -22.51 -16.08
N LYS A 29 10.43 -21.68 -15.75
CA LYS A 29 10.58 -20.25 -15.50
C LYS A 29 9.98 -19.88 -14.16
N HIS A 30 10.54 -18.86 -13.52
CA HIS A 30 9.97 -18.27 -12.32
C HIS A 30 9.05 -17.11 -12.73
N PHE A 31 7.94 -16.94 -12.02
CA PHE A 31 6.98 -15.88 -12.29
C PHE A 31 6.59 -15.18 -10.99
N LEU A 32 6.35 -13.87 -11.11
CA LEU A 32 5.72 -13.04 -10.11
C LEU A 32 4.38 -12.57 -10.63
N PHE A 33 3.47 -12.20 -9.75
CA PHE A 33 2.19 -11.60 -10.10
C PHE A 33 2.20 -10.11 -9.75
N ASP A 34 1.88 -9.26 -10.73
CA ASP A 34 1.67 -7.82 -10.53
C ASP A 34 0.24 -7.59 -10.05
N ILE A 35 0.06 -7.27 -8.77
CA ILE A 35 -1.28 -7.12 -8.17
C ILE A 35 -2.07 -5.91 -8.67
N VAL A 36 -1.36 -4.94 -9.27
CA VAL A 36 -1.92 -3.67 -9.75
C VAL A 36 -2.47 -3.84 -11.15
N GLU A 37 -1.62 -4.33 -12.06
CA GLU A 37 -2.00 -4.49 -13.47
C GLU A 37 -2.73 -5.82 -13.69
N GLY A 38 -2.65 -6.76 -12.73
CA GLY A 38 -3.33 -8.05 -12.80
C GLY A 38 -2.67 -9.05 -13.74
N GLU A 39 -1.35 -8.92 -13.94
CA GLU A 39 -0.61 -9.65 -14.97
C GLU A 39 0.52 -10.51 -14.39
N LEU A 40 0.80 -11.62 -15.10
CA LEU A 40 1.93 -12.50 -14.79
C LEU A 40 3.24 -11.95 -15.40
N VAL A 41 4.25 -11.77 -14.57
CA VAL A 41 5.57 -11.26 -14.98
C VAL A 41 6.61 -12.35 -14.84
N GLU A 42 7.34 -12.64 -15.92
CA GLU A 42 8.45 -13.60 -15.90
C GLU A 42 9.67 -13.02 -15.15
N PHE A 43 10.22 -13.82 -14.24
CA PHE A 43 11.38 -13.49 -13.43
C PHE A 43 12.56 -14.38 -13.84
N ASP A 44 13.62 -13.78 -14.37
CA ASP A 44 14.84 -14.49 -14.72
C ASP A 44 15.83 -14.48 -13.54
N THR A 45 16.15 -15.66 -13.02
CA THR A 45 17.12 -15.88 -11.95
C THR A 45 18.57 -15.99 -12.44
N GLU A 46 18.86 -15.86 -13.74
CA GLU A 46 20.25 -15.92 -14.26
C GLU A 46 21.09 -14.71 -13.84
N TRP A 47 21.62 -14.81 -12.63
CA TRP A 47 22.84 -14.14 -12.18
C TRP A 47 24.01 -14.66 -13.04
N TYR A 48 24.56 -13.86 -13.96
CA TYR A 48 26.00 -13.70 -14.28
C TYR A 48 26.21 -12.98 -15.63
N SER A 49 26.43 -11.66 -15.61
CA SER A 49 27.63 -11.04 -16.22
C SER A 49 27.70 -9.52 -15.98
N GLY A 50 28.24 -9.12 -14.83
CA GLY A 50 29.12 -7.94 -14.72
C GLY A 50 28.65 -6.53 -15.16
N ARG A 51 27.36 -6.24 -15.36
CA ARG A 51 26.86 -4.87 -15.54
C ARG A 51 25.47 -4.71 -14.91
N ASP A 52 25.31 -3.61 -14.16
CA ASP A 52 24.09 -3.12 -13.48
C ASP A 52 23.18 -4.18 -12.88
N VAL A 53 23.50 -4.60 -11.65
CA VAL A 53 22.63 -5.48 -10.85
C VAL A 53 21.42 -4.67 -10.40
N ARG A 54 20.26 -4.96 -10.97
CA ARG A 54 18.97 -4.55 -10.40
C ARG A 54 18.54 -5.60 -9.37
N HIS A 55 18.71 -5.27 -8.08
CA HIS A 55 18.41 -6.13 -6.94
C HIS A 55 16.89 -6.40 -6.79
N ARG A 56 16.50 -7.44 -6.03
CA ARG A 56 15.12 -7.67 -5.55
C ARG A 56 14.52 -6.41 -4.90
N ASP A 57 15.40 -5.54 -4.38
CA ASP A 57 15.12 -4.21 -3.82
C ASP A 57 14.65 -3.18 -4.87
N GLN A 58 14.60 -3.52 -6.17
CA GLN A 58 14.09 -2.66 -7.24
C GLN A 58 12.67 -2.99 -7.68
N TYR A 59 12.11 -4.10 -7.20
CA TYR A 59 10.69 -4.38 -7.33
C TYR A 59 10.04 -4.06 -5.99
N ASP A 60 9.06 -3.17 -6.02
CA ASP A 60 8.23 -2.91 -4.86
C ASP A 60 7.57 -4.23 -4.44
N SER A 61 8.00 -4.78 -3.30
CA SER A 61 7.50 -6.05 -2.76
C SER A 61 6.02 -5.97 -2.39
N ARG A 62 5.45 -4.75 -2.34
CA ARG A 62 4.01 -4.52 -2.20
C ARG A 62 3.25 -4.64 -3.52
N ARG A 63 3.93 -4.63 -4.67
CA ARG A 63 3.31 -4.74 -6.02
C ARG A 63 3.52 -6.10 -6.67
N PHE A 64 4.73 -6.66 -6.55
CA PHE A 64 5.08 -7.94 -7.19
C PHE A 64 5.15 -9.05 -6.14
N VAL A 65 4.24 -10.01 -6.22
CA VAL A 65 4.09 -11.09 -5.24
C VAL A 65 4.45 -12.45 -5.83
N ASP A 66 5.06 -13.31 -5.01
CA ASP A 66 5.36 -14.70 -5.37
C ASP A 66 4.06 -15.51 -5.53
N LEU A 67 3.97 -16.31 -6.59
CA LEU A 67 2.85 -17.22 -6.83
C LEU A 67 2.69 -18.26 -5.71
N PRO A 68 1.50 -18.89 -5.57
CA PRO A 68 1.36 -19.99 -4.62
C PRO A 68 2.35 -21.11 -4.96
N GLU A 69 3.06 -21.61 -3.95
CA GLU A 69 4.05 -22.67 -4.13
C GLU A 69 3.39 -23.92 -4.77
N TRP A 70 3.94 -24.36 -5.91
CA TRP A 70 3.45 -25.53 -6.63
C TRP A 70 4.61 -26.40 -7.09
N ARG A 71 4.86 -27.48 -6.36
CA ARG A 71 5.95 -28.41 -6.63
C ARG A 71 5.43 -29.70 -7.27
N PRO A 72 6.32 -30.51 -7.88
CA PRO A 72 5.94 -31.82 -8.41
C PRO A 72 5.20 -32.71 -7.40
N VAL A 73 5.53 -32.62 -6.11
CA VAL A 73 4.85 -33.39 -5.05
C VAL A 73 3.37 -32.99 -4.90
N ASP A 74 3.04 -31.71 -5.07
CA ASP A 74 1.67 -31.21 -4.97
C ASP A 74 0.83 -31.71 -6.15
N GLY A 75 1.42 -31.74 -7.35
CA GLY A 75 0.83 -32.37 -8.53
C GLY A 75 0.59 -33.87 -8.35
N PHE A 76 1.47 -34.58 -7.65
CA PHE A 76 1.29 -36.00 -7.32
C PHE A 76 0.13 -36.20 -6.34
N HIS A 77 0.07 -35.41 -5.25
CA HIS A 77 -1.04 -35.48 -4.30
C HIS A 77 -2.39 -35.14 -4.94
N LEU A 78 -2.41 -34.23 -5.91
CA LEU A 78 -3.62 -33.95 -6.68
C LEU A 78 -4.10 -35.18 -7.47
N MET A 79 -3.17 -35.94 -8.08
CA MET A 79 -3.49 -37.21 -8.73
C MET A 79 -4.04 -38.24 -7.74
N GLU A 80 -3.41 -38.40 -6.57
CA GLU A 80 -3.88 -39.33 -5.54
C GLU A 80 -5.31 -39.01 -5.07
N ARG A 81 -5.60 -37.72 -4.85
CA ARG A 81 -6.94 -37.25 -4.47
C ARG A 81 -7.97 -37.56 -5.53
N PHE A 82 -7.65 -37.38 -6.81
CA PHE A 82 -8.54 -37.75 -7.91
C PHE A 82 -8.81 -39.25 -7.94
N VAL A 83 -7.77 -40.09 -7.79
CA VAL A 83 -7.94 -41.54 -7.74
C VAL A 83 -8.85 -41.95 -6.58
N ALA A 84 -8.64 -41.38 -5.39
CA ALA A 84 -9.46 -41.66 -4.22
C ALA A 84 -10.95 -41.28 -4.43
N GLN A 85 -11.23 -40.21 -5.16
CA GLN A 85 -12.58 -39.74 -5.45
C GLN A 85 -13.24 -40.43 -6.65
N SER A 86 -12.48 -41.16 -7.48
CA SER A 86 -13.00 -41.87 -8.65
C SER A 86 -14.00 -42.95 -8.22
N LYS A 87 -15.25 -42.86 -8.69
CA LYS A 87 -16.34 -43.78 -8.29
C LYS A 87 -16.29 -45.12 -9.02
N ASN A 88 -15.66 -45.19 -10.20
CA ASN A 88 -15.57 -46.41 -10.97
C ASN A 88 -14.40 -47.28 -10.44
N PRO A 89 -14.65 -48.49 -9.93
CA PRO A 89 -13.60 -49.33 -9.36
C PRO A 89 -12.55 -49.76 -10.39
N VAL A 90 -12.90 -49.89 -11.67
CA VAL A 90 -11.96 -50.27 -12.75
C VAL A 90 -10.96 -49.13 -12.99
N TYR A 91 -11.47 -47.92 -13.28
CA TYR A 91 -10.62 -46.75 -13.48
C TYR A 91 -9.81 -46.37 -12.24
N ARG A 92 -10.40 -46.53 -11.05
CA ARG A 92 -9.70 -46.30 -9.79
C ARG A 92 -8.49 -47.23 -9.67
N GLN A 93 -8.66 -48.52 -9.99
CA GLN A 93 -7.58 -49.49 -9.89
C GLN A 93 -6.48 -49.20 -10.93
N GLU A 94 -6.85 -48.95 -12.19
CA GLU A 94 -5.89 -48.61 -13.25
C GLU A 94 -5.07 -47.35 -12.94
N LEU A 95 -5.72 -46.28 -12.46
CA LEU A 95 -5.02 -45.06 -12.08
C LEU A 95 -4.15 -45.26 -10.83
N ARG A 96 -4.59 -46.07 -9.86
CA ARG A 96 -3.79 -46.42 -8.68
C ARG A 96 -2.52 -47.19 -9.07
N ASP A 97 -2.63 -48.14 -9.98
CA ASP A 97 -1.48 -48.91 -10.47
C ASP A 97 -0.50 -48.03 -11.26
N ALA A 98 -1.01 -47.04 -11.99
CA ALA A 98 -0.18 -46.03 -12.65
C ALA A 98 0.65 -45.19 -11.65
N LEU A 99 0.10 -44.87 -10.48
CA LEU A 99 0.78 -44.09 -9.43
C LEU A 99 1.77 -44.92 -8.58
N ASN A 100 1.61 -46.25 -8.50
CA ASN A 100 2.41 -47.10 -7.61
C ASN A 100 3.83 -47.44 -8.10
N GLY A 101 4.18 -47.20 -9.36
CA GLY A 101 5.45 -47.72 -9.91
C GLY A 101 6.68 -46.81 -9.78
N GLY A 102 6.69 -45.84 -8.87
CA GLY A 102 7.86 -44.99 -8.61
C GLY A 102 8.22 -44.01 -9.74
N ARG A 103 9.14 -44.37 -10.65
CA ARG A 103 9.61 -43.45 -11.71
C ARG A 103 8.61 -43.32 -12.86
N GLY A 104 8.36 -42.09 -13.32
CA GLY A 104 7.48 -41.83 -14.46
C GLY A 104 5.98 -41.98 -14.18
N VAL A 105 5.55 -41.85 -12.93
CA VAL A 105 4.13 -41.93 -12.51
C VAL A 105 3.26 -40.91 -13.24
N PHE A 106 3.74 -39.67 -13.42
CA PHE A 106 3.02 -38.63 -14.16
C PHE A 106 2.72 -39.02 -15.61
N ARG A 107 3.68 -39.66 -16.29
CA ARG A 107 3.51 -40.10 -17.68
C ARG A 107 2.49 -41.23 -17.76
N ARG A 108 2.64 -42.25 -16.92
CA ARG A 108 1.71 -43.39 -16.88
C ARG A 108 0.29 -43.00 -16.53
N PHE A 109 0.13 -42.09 -15.57
CA PHE A 109 -1.18 -41.54 -15.23
C PHE A 109 -1.83 -40.86 -16.46
N LYS A 110 -1.08 -40.00 -17.17
CA LYS A 110 -1.54 -39.38 -18.43
C LYS A 110 -1.85 -40.41 -19.53
N ASP A 111 -1.09 -41.49 -19.62
CA ASP A 111 -1.32 -42.55 -20.60
C ASP A 111 -2.65 -43.29 -20.35
N VAL A 112 -3.00 -43.55 -19.08
CA VAL A 112 -4.30 -44.11 -18.70
C VAL A 112 -5.45 -43.15 -19.04
N LEU A 113 -5.29 -41.85 -18.77
CA LEU A 113 -6.31 -40.85 -19.12
C LEU A 113 -6.59 -40.82 -20.63
N LYS A 114 -5.54 -40.83 -21.46
CA LYS A 114 -5.67 -40.79 -22.93
C LYS A 114 -6.41 -41.99 -23.51
N GLN A 115 -6.40 -43.13 -22.83
CA GLN A 115 -7.14 -44.32 -23.25
C GLN A 115 -8.66 -44.16 -23.03
N HIS A 116 -9.07 -43.22 -22.18
CA HIS A 116 -10.46 -43.04 -21.75
C HIS A 116 -10.85 -41.56 -21.73
N GLN A 117 -11.37 -41.05 -22.85
CA GLN A 117 -11.74 -39.64 -23.02
C GLN A 117 -12.70 -39.10 -21.92
N VAL A 118 -13.60 -39.94 -21.41
CA VAL A 118 -14.51 -39.55 -20.31
C VAL A 118 -13.75 -39.33 -19.01
N LEU A 119 -12.79 -40.20 -18.70
CA LEU A 119 -11.95 -40.11 -17.51
C LEU A 119 -10.99 -38.91 -17.59
N GLU A 120 -10.45 -38.66 -18.78
CA GLU A 120 -9.63 -37.48 -19.06
C GLU A 120 -10.37 -36.18 -18.81
N ARG A 121 -11.62 -36.04 -19.28
CA ARG A 121 -12.46 -34.86 -19.00
C ARG A 121 -12.73 -34.69 -17.51
N GLN A 122 -13.01 -35.79 -16.80
CA GLN A 122 -13.22 -35.76 -15.35
C GLN A 122 -11.96 -35.31 -14.60
N TRP A 123 -10.78 -35.75 -15.05
CA TRP A 123 -9.51 -35.30 -14.49
C TRP A 123 -9.30 -33.80 -14.70
N TYR A 124 -9.50 -33.29 -15.92
CA TYR A 124 -9.30 -31.87 -16.21
C TYR A 124 -10.25 -30.98 -15.40
N GLN A 125 -11.53 -31.33 -15.32
CA GLN A 125 -12.51 -30.61 -14.49
C GLN A 125 -12.15 -30.64 -13.00
N PHE A 126 -11.70 -31.81 -12.51
CA PHE A 126 -11.24 -31.94 -11.13
C PHE A 126 -10.03 -31.06 -10.86
N LYS A 127 -8.98 -31.18 -11.69
CA LYS A 127 -7.74 -30.41 -11.58
C LYS A 127 -8.03 -28.92 -11.59
N GLU A 128 -8.78 -28.44 -12.59
CA GLU A 128 -9.13 -27.03 -12.73
C GLU A 128 -9.83 -26.52 -11.47
N ARG A 129 -10.84 -27.23 -10.96
CA ARG A 129 -11.55 -26.85 -9.74
C ARG A 129 -10.61 -26.74 -8.53
N GLU A 130 -9.73 -27.72 -8.33
CA GLU A 130 -8.80 -27.71 -7.20
C GLU A 130 -7.74 -26.60 -7.33
N MET A 131 -7.20 -26.37 -8.53
CA MET A 131 -6.25 -25.29 -8.80
C MET A 131 -6.89 -23.92 -8.55
N ARG A 132 -8.11 -23.71 -9.04
CA ARG A 132 -8.88 -22.47 -8.80
C ARG A 132 -9.12 -22.22 -7.30
N ILE A 133 -9.34 -23.26 -6.49
CA ILE A 133 -9.47 -23.13 -5.03
C ILE A 133 -8.15 -22.65 -4.40
N ILE A 134 -7.01 -23.19 -4.83
CA ILE A 134 -5.69 -22.79 -4.30
C ILE A 134 -5.42 -21.32 -4.63
N VAL A 135 -5.63 -20.92 -5.89
CA VAL A 135 -5.43 -19.54 -6.32
C VAL A 135 -6.35 -18.57 -5.58
N ARG A 136 -7.64 -18.89 -5.43
CA ARG A 136 -8.59 -18.06 -4.68
C ARG A 136 -8.17 -17.87 -3.22
N LYS A 137 -7.70 -18.94 -2.56
CA LYS A 137 -7.22 -18.86 -1.17
C LYS A 137 -5.97 -18.03 -1.03
N TRP A 138 -5.00 -18.22 -1.93
CA TRP A 138 -3.77 -17.45 -1.95
C TRP A 138 -4.04 -15.96 -2.22
N PHE A 139 -4.92 -15.65 -3.18
CA PHE A 139 -5.28 -14.28 -3.53
C PHE A 139 -5.99 -13.57 -2.36
N ALA A 140 -6.89 -14.26 -1.67
CA ALA A 140 -7.53 -13.73 -0.47
C ALA A 140 -6.51 -13.44 0.65
N ALA A 141 -5.56 -14.35 0.89
CA ALA A 141 -4.51 -14.17 1.90
C ALA A 141 -3.58 -12.98 1.58
N ILE A 142 -3.32 -12.72 0.30
CA ILE A 142 -2.57 -11.53 -0.13
C ILE A 142 -3.37 -10.27 0.12
N GLY A 143 -4.65 -10.26 -0.23
CA GLY A 143 -5.55 -9.13 0.06
C GLY A 143 -5.57 -8.80 1.54
N GLU A 144 -5.77 -9.81 2.40
CA GLU A 144 -5.75 -9.64 3.86
C GLU A 144 -4.40 -9.09 4.36
N ALA A 145 -3.27 -9.58 3.85
CA ALA A 145 -1.95 -9.09 4.24
C ALA A 145 -1.72 -7.62 3.81
N LEU A 146 -2.19 -7.24 2.61
CA LEU A 146 -2.10 -5.86 2.10
C LEU A 146 -3.03 -4.90 2.84
N ASP A 147 -4.22 -5.36 3.25
CA ASP A 147 -5.16 -4.58 4.06
C ASP A 147 -4.59 -4.37 5.47
N LEU A 148 -3.94 -5.38 6.05
CA LEU A 148 -3.27 -5.27 7.35
C LEU A 148 -2.07 -4.31 7.32
N ASP A 149 -1.29 -4.32 6.24
CA ASP A 149 -0.19 -3.37 6.04
C ASP A 149 -0.71 -1.91 5.87
N GLN A 150 -1.93 -1.72 5.38
CA GLN A 150 -2.57 -0.41 5.21
C GLN A 150 -3.25 0.12 6.49
N LEU A 151 -3.62 -0.77 7.41
CA LEU A 151 -4.27 -0.39 8.66
C LEU A 151 -3.30 0.23 9.69
N GLY A 152 -1.99 0.16 9.44
CA GLY A 152 -0.96 0.57 10.40
C GLY A 152 -0.99 -0.31 11.66
N GLU A 153 -0.05 -0.10 12.59
CA GLU A 153 -0.20 -0.67 13.94
C GLU A 153 -1.45 -0.03 14.57
N GLU A 154 -2.33 -0.86 15.17
CA GLU A 154 -3.40 -0.32 16.02
C GLU A 154 -2.73 0.60 17.05
N PRO A 155 -3.15 1.89 17.16
CA PRO A 155 -2.59 2.77 18.17
C PRO A 155 -2.74 2.09 19.52
N GLU A 156 -1.67 2.05 20.32
CA GLU A 156 -1.73 1.41 21.64
C GLU A 156 -2.91 2.01 22.41
N GLU A 157 -3.75 1.22 23.10
CA GLU A 157 -4.93 1.70 23.83
C GLU A 157 -4.62 2.91 24.77
N THR A 158 -3.35 3.06 25.17
CA THR A 158 -2.83 4.20 25.94
C THR A 158 -2.80 5.51 25.13
N GLU A 159 -2.45 5.47 23.84
CA GLU A 159 -2.39 6.65 22.96
C GLU A 159 -3.79 7.23 22.70
N GLU A 160 -4.80 6.39 22.44
CA GLU A 160 -6.19 6.84 22.27
C GLU A 160 -6.75 7.50 23.54
N LEU A 161 -6.43 6.95 24.71
CA LEU A 161 -6.81 7.56 25.99
C LEU A 161 -6.19 8.95 26.18
N VAL A 162 -4.91 9.11 25.84
CA VAL A 162 -4.21 10.40 25.94
C VAL A 162 -4.76 11.42 24.94
N LEU A 163 -5.07 10.99 23.71
CA LEU A 163 -5.68 11.86 22.70
C LEU A 163 -7.06 12.36 23.10
N SER A 164 -7.83 11.58 23.85
CA SER A 164 -9.16 11.98 24.34
C SER A 164 -9.15 13.18 25.30
N ASP A 165 -8.00 13.48 25.91
CA ASP A 165 -7.83 14.66 26.75
C ASP A 165 -7.64 15.95 25.94
N PHE A 166 -7.27 15.85 24.65
CA PHE A 166 -7.09 17.03 23.80
C PHE A 166 -8.39 17.41 23.11
N VAL A 167 -8.71 18.70 23.14
CA VAL A 167 -9.88 19.25 22.46
C VAL A 167 -9.42 19.97 21.20
N LEU A 168 -9.93 19.53 20.05
CA LEU A 168 -9.72 20.21 18.79
C LEU A 168 -10.74 21.32 18.57
N HIS A 169 -10.23 22.47 18.17
CA HIS A 169 -11.01 23.65 17.84
C HIS A 169 -10.70 24.12 16.41
N HIS A 170 -11.73 24.64 15.73
CA HIS A 170 -11.58 25.29 14.43
C HIS A 170 -11.31 26.79 14.62
N GLY A 171 -10.43 27.34 13.78
CA GLY A 171 -10.02 28.74 13.81
C GLY A 171 -8.93 29.03 14.84
N PHE A 172 -8.70 30.32 15.12
CA PHE A 172 -7.60 30.76 15.99
C PHE A 172 -7.85 30.57 17.49
N GLY A 173 -9.11 30.56 17.93
CA GLY A 173 -9.44 30.68 19.35
C GLY A 173 -8.74 31.88 20.00
N ASN A 174 -8.17 31.67 21.19
CA ASN A 174 -7.33 32.66 21.89
C ASN A 174 -5.85 32.59 21.47
N TRP A 175 -5.50 31.73 20.51
CA TRP A 175 -4.12 31.35 20.21
C TRP A 175 -3.56 31.97 18.93
N ARG A 176 -4.18 33.04 18.41
CA ARG A 176 -3.72 33.69 17.17
C ARG A 176 -2.22 33.94 17.16
N GLN A 177 -1.71 34.62 18.18
CA GLN A 177 -0.29 34.93 18.26
C GLN A 177 0.56 33.65 18.28
N ARG A 178 0.15 32.63 19.04
CA ARG A 178 0.91 31.36 19.16
C ARG A 178 0.91 30.59 17.84
N ILE A 179 -0.20 30.58 17.10
CA ILE A 179 -0.32 29.94 15.78
C ILE A 179 0.52 30.67 14.73
N GLU A 180 0.55 32.00 14.77
CA GLU A 180 1.43 32.81 13.90
C GLU A 180 2.92 32.55 14.19
N GLU A 181 3.29 32.41 15.47
CA GLU A 181 4.65 32.04 15.87
C GLU A 181 5.00 30.59 15.49
N ALA A 182 4.03 29.67 15.56
CA ALA A 182 4.20 28.26 15.23
C ALA A 182 4.65 28.03 13.78
N ALA A 183 4.19 28.85 12.83
CA ALA A 183 4.66 28.82 11.44
C ALA A 183 6.18 28.98 11.35
N GLY A 184 6.71 29.95 12.12
CA GLY A 184 8.14 30.22 12.22
C GLY A 184 8.90 29.01 12.76
N TRP A 185 8.48 28.46 13.91
CA TRP A 185 9.15 27.31 14.52
C TRP A 185 9.07 26.04 13.67
N ALA A 186 7.94 25.78 13.02
CA ALA A 186 7.77 24.63 12.14
C ALA A 186 8.77 24.69 10.98
N LEU A 187 8.89 25.85 10.33
CA LEU A 187 9.82 26.04 9.21
C LEU A 187 11.28 26.06 9.66
N GLU A 188 11.60 26.73 10.78
CA GLU A 188 12.96 26.79 11.33
C GLU A 188 13.47 25.39 11.68
N SER A 189 12.63 24.56 12.32
CA SER A 189 12.95 23.18 12.65
C SER A 189 13.07 22.31 11.39
N SER A 190 12.17 22.49 10.42
CA SER A 190 12.16 21.71 9.17
C SER A 190 13.39 21.98 8.31
N LEU A 191 13.90 23.21 8.33
CA LEU A 191 15.06 23.62 7.54
C LEU A 191 16.33 23.69 8.38
N GLU A 192 16.42 22.91 9.47
CA GLU A 192 17.66 22.81 10.24
C GLU A 192 18.79 22.26 9.35
N GLY A 193 19.96 22.91 9.37
CA GLY A 193 21.10 22.56 8.49
C GLY A 193 21.05 23.14 7.07
N ASP A 194 19.93 23.66 6.59
CA ASP A 194 19.83 24.29 5.26
C ASP A 194 20.52 25.67 5.18
N HIS A 195 20.80 26.12 3.95
CA HIS A 195 21.40 27.42 3.69
C HIS A 195 20.51 28.58 4.20
N PRO A 196 21.06 29.62 4.87
CA PRO A 196 20.27 30.70 5.48
C PRO A 196 19.28 31.39 4.52
N ALA A 197 19.69 31.64 3.28
CA ALA A 197 18.83 32.25 2.27
C ALA A 197 17.62 31.38 1.89
N VAL A 198 17.74 30.05 1.97
CA VAL A 198 16.61 29.13 1.74
C VAL A 198 15.62 29.26 2.89
N LYS A 199 16.10 29.29 4.13
CA LYS A 199 15.25 29.50 5.32
C LYS A 199 14.50 30.82 5.25
N GLU A 200 15.22 31.91 4.97
CA GLU A 200 14.64 33.25 4.85
C GLU A 200 13.58 33.30 3.74
N TYR A 201 13.82 32.66 2.59
CA TYR A 201 12.84 32.56 1.52
C TYR A 201 11.53 31.91 1.97
N PHE A 202 11.59 30.75 2.62
CA PHE A 202 10.38 30.04 3.08
C PHE A 202 9.65 30.81 4.18
N LEU A 203 10.38 31.35 5.16
CA LEU A 203 9.80 32.18 6.22
C LEU A 203 9.12 33.44 5.66
N THR A 204 9.71 34.06 4.64
CA THR A 204 9.15 35.25 3.99
C THR A 204 7.89 34.88 3.21
N LYS A 205 7.93 33.80 2.42
CA LYS A 205 6.76 33.34 1.66
C LYS A 205 5.58 33.01 2.57
N GLU A 206 5.85 32.37 3.71
CA GLU A 206 4.82 32.04 4.70
C GLU A 206 4.21 33.30 5.33
N ARG A 207 5.06 34.29 5.66
CA ARG A 207 4.60 35.59 6.18
C ARG A 207 3.75 36.36 5.16
N ASP A 208 4.18 36.39 3.91
CA ASP A 208 3.51 37.12 2.83
C ASP A 208 2.15 36.52 2.48
N SER A 209 1.98 35.21 2.69
CA SER A 209 0.71 34.51 2.47
C SER A 209 -0.36 34.93 3.49
N GLY A 210 0.02 35.52 4.64
CA GLY A 210 -0.90 36.00 5.67
C GLY A 210 -1.73 34.88 6.32
N MET A 211 -2.56 35.20 7.32
CA MET A 211 -3.51 34.22 7.90
C MET A 211 -4.97 34.70 7.89
N ASP A 212 -5.24 35.88 7.33
CA ASP A 212 -6.57 36.48 7.28
C ASP A 212 -7.28 36.27 5.92
N ASP A 213 -6.69 35.46 5.03
CA ASP A 213 -7.33 35.07 3.77
C ASP A 213 -8.55 34.16 4.05
N GLU A 214 -9.65 34.37 3.32
CA GLU A 214 -10.88 33.57 3.44
C GLU A 214 -10.65 32.08 3.12
N GLY A 215 -9.61 31.75 2.35
CA GLY A 215 -9.20 30.37 2.08
C GLY A 215 -8.58 29.66 3.28
N VAL A 216 -8.10 30.39 4.30
CA VAL A 216 -7.36 29.79 5.41
C VAL A 216 -8.29 28.98 6.30
N ARG A 217 -7.87 27.75 6.64
CA ARG A 217 -8.54 26.84 7.57
C ARG A 217 -7.54 26.39 8.62
N ILE A 218 -7.95 26.50 9.87
CA ILE A 218 -7.07 26.30 11.03
C ILE A 218 -7.74 25.31 11.95
N PHE A 219 -6.98 24.32 12.41
CA PHE A 219 -7.32 23.56 13.60
C PHE A 219 -6.21 23.73 14.63
N HIS A 220 -6.59 23.88 15.90
CA HIS A 220 -5.66 23.84 17.01
C HIS A 220 -6.17 22.88 18.07
N ALA A 221 -5.23 22.30 18.82
CA ALA A 221 -5.52 21.42 19.94
C ALA A 221 -5.24 22.15 21.26
N GLU A 222 -6.14 22.00 22.22
CA GLU A 222 -5.96 22.44 23.60
C GLU A 222 -5.92 21.25 24.55
N THR A 223 -5.14 21.37 25.63
CA THR A 223 -5.20 20.43 26.76
C THR A 223 -6.44 20.69 27.63
N PRO A 224 -6.83 19.78 28.56
CA PRO A 224 -7.93 20.04 29.49
C PRO A 224 -7.73 21.26 30.38
N ALA A 225 -6.49 21.73 30.51
CA ALA A 225 -6.11 22.92 31.25
C ALA A 225 -6.12 24.20 30.39
N GLU A 226 -6.72 24.16 29.20
CA GLU A 226 -6.79 25.28 28.24
C GLU A 226 -5.39 25.81 27.87
N ASN A 227 -4.41 24.91 27.68
CA ASN A 227 -3.12 25.26 27.11
C ASN A 227 -3.03 24.81 25.65
N PHE A 228 -2.44 25.63 24.79
CA PHE A 228 -2.14 25.29 23.40
C PHE A 228 -1.22 24.07 23.31
N ALA A 229 -1.62 23.08 22.51
CA ALA A 229 -0.84 21.85 22.30
C ALA A 229 -0.25 21.74 20.88
N GLY A 230 -0.89 22.38 19.91
CA GLY A 230 -0.45 22.37 18.52
C GLY A 230 -1.48 22.94 17.58
N CYS A 231 -1.13 23.04 16.30
CA CYS A 231 -2.03 23.45 15.25
C CYS A 231 -1.64 22.87 13.89
N ILE A 232 -2.61 22.85 12.99
CA ILE A 232 -2.42 22.65 11.55
C ILE A 232 -3.11 23.80 10.82
N VAL A 233 -2.40 24.38 9.86
CA VAL A 233 -2.89 25.50 9.05
C VAL A 233 -2.87 25.10 7.59
N THR A 234 -3.99 25.33 6.94
CA THR A 234 -4.20 24.99 5.54
C THR A 234 -4.79 26.18 4.78
N ASN A 235 -4.68 26.15 3.46
CA ASN A 235 -5.27 27.14 2.57
C ASN A 235 -6.10 26.43 1.49
N LEU A 236 -7.40 26.70 1.46
CA LEU A 236 -8.31 26.22 0.44
C LEU A 236 -8.34 27.20 -0.74
N THR A 237 -7.97 26.70 -1.91
CA THR A 237 -8.05 27.44 -3.17
C THR A 237 -9.13 26.86 -4.07
N GLN A 238 -10.13 27.66 -4.41
CA GLN A 238 -11.09 27.35 -5.47
C GLN A 238 -10.50 27.72 -6.84
N LEU A 239 -10.32 26.71 -7.69
CA LEU A 239 -9.95 26.85 -9.10
C LEU A 239 -11.22 26.83 -9.97
N GLU A 240 -11.06 26.99 -11.29
CA GLU A 240 -12.19 27.01 -12.24
C GLU A 240 -13.07 25.75 -12.15
N THR A 241 -12.46 24.58 -11.96
CA THR A 241 -13.15 23.28 -11.96
C THR A 241 -12.88 22.42 -10.74
N SER A 242 -12.03 22.88 -9.82
CA SER A 242 -11.50 22.04 -8.75
C SER A 242 -11.20 22.83 -7.49
N ARG A 243 -11.10 22.14 -6.35
CA ARG A 243 -10.73 22.67 -5.03
C ARG A 243 -9.46 21.99 -4.55
N VAL A 244 -8.49 22.80 -4.16
CA VAL A 244 -7.20 22.30 -3.64
C VAL A 244 -6.98 22.83 -2.24
N LEU A 245 -6.72 21.93 -1.30
CA LEU A 245 -6.39 22.28 0.08
C LEU A 245 -4.89 22.08 0.30
N GLU A 246 -4.15 23.18 0.46
CA GLU A 246 -2.71 23.13 0.73
C GLU A 246 -2.45 23.20 2.24
N ILE A 247 -1.86 22.17 2.82
CA ILE A 247 -1.31 22.21 4.17
C ILE A 247 -0.05 23.07 4.14
N ARG A 248 -0.10 24.21 4.85
CA ARG A 248 1.02 25.16 4.94
C ARG A 248 2.06 24.67 5.93
N PHE A 249 1.59 24.31 7.13
CA PHE A 249 2.42 23.70 8.17
C PHE A 249 1.55 22.97 9.19
N VAL A 250 2.20 22.04 9.89
CA VAL A 250 1.70 21.40 11.11
C VAL A 250 2.74 21.63 12.20
N TYR A 251 2.28 21.93 13.41
CA TYR A 251 3.13 22.18 14.56
C TYR A 251 2.54 21.54 15.81
N VAL A 252 3.39 20.85 16.56
CA VAL A 252 3.07 20.30 17.88
C VAL A 252 4.12 20.78 18.87
N GLU A 253 3.67 21.29 20.02
CA GLU A 253 4.56 21.73 21.10
C GLU A 253 5.48 20.57 21.52
N PRO A 254 6.77 20.81 21.78
CA PRO A 254 7.75 19.76 22.07
C PRO A 254 7.32 18.79 23.17
N GLU A 255 6.61 19.27 24.19
CA GLU A 255 6.13 18.48 25.33
C GLU A 255 4.99 17.51 25.01
N PHE A 256 4.29 17.70 23.87
CA PHE A 256 3.19 16.83 23.43
C PHE A 256 3.52 16.03 22.16
N ARG A 257 4.78 16.07 21.69
CA ARG A 257 5.21 15.26 20.54
C ARG A 257 5.24 13.78 20.90
N GLY A 258 4.86 12.94 19.94
CA GLY A 258 4.76 11.48 20.14
C GLY A 258 3.49 11.02 20.86
N LEU A 259 2.54 11.92 21.11
CA LEU A 259 1.22 11.61 21.67
C LEU A 259 0.12 11.48 20.60
N GLY A 260 0.47 11.35 19.32
CA GLY A 260 -0.50 11.21 18.22
C GLY A 260 -1.18 12.50 17.73
N LEU A 261 -0.87 13.69 18.28
CA LEU A 261 -1.54 14.95 17.88
C LEU A 261 -1.42 15.29 16.39
N ALA A 262 -0.30 14.96 15.75
CA ALA A 262 -0.13 15.16 14.31
C ALA A 262 -1.14 14.32 13.51
N ARG A 263 -1.32 13.05 13.89
CA ARG A 263 -2.31 12.13 13.32
C ARG A 263 -3.71 12.72 13.43
N LEU A 264 -4.06 13.20 14.63
CA LEU A 264 -5.35 13.82 14.92
C LEU A 264 -5.62 15.07 14.06
N PHE A 265 -4.58 15.89 13.81
CA PHE A 265 -4.67 17.02 12.88
C PHE A 265 -4.90 16.56 11.44
N PHE A 266 -4.18 15.55 10.96
CA PHE A 266 -4.40 15.03 9.60
C PHE A 266 -5.81 14.44 9.44
N ASP A 267 -6.32 13.70 10.41
CA ASP A 267 -7.70 13.18 10.40
C ASP A 267 -8.72 14.32 10.28
N SER A 268 -8.48 15.42 10.98
CA SER A 268 -9.33 16.62 10.91
C SER A 268 -9.30 17.30 9.54
N ILE A 269 -8.14 17.29 8.87
CA ILE A 269 -7.99 17.80 7.51
C ILE A 269 -8.68 16.91 6.49
N GLU A 270 -8.62 15.60 6.63
CA GLU A 270 -9.35 14.67 5.76
C GLU A 270 -10.87 14.84 5.90
N ASP A 271 -11.36 14.98 7.13
CA ASP A 271 -12.77 15.29 7.38
C ASP A 271 -13.19 16.63 6.79
N LEU A 272 -12.35 17.65 6.91
CA LEU A 272 -12.58 18.95 6.29
C LEU A 272 -12.61 18.84 4.77
N ALA A 273 -11.64 18.15 4.17
CA ALA A 273 -11.52 17.95 2.73
C ALA A 273 -12.77 17.26 2.17
N ARG A 274 -13.28 16.23 2.85
CA ARG A 274 -14.55 15.56 2.47
C ARG A 274 -15.75 16.50 2.55
N ARG A 275 -15.84 17.32 3.61
CA ARG A 275 -16.97 18.25 3.82
C ARG A 275 -16.98 19.42 2.84
N GLU A 276 -15.80 19.93 2.50
CA GLU A 276 -15.65 21.05 1.56
C GLU A 276 -15.46 20.57 0.10
N GLU A 277 -15.69 19.28 -0.18
CA GLU A 277 -15.60 18.69 -1.52
C GLU A 277 -14.27 19.02 -2.21
N VAL A 278 -13.17 18.90 -1.46
CA VAL A 278 -11.82 19.14 -1.95
C VAL A 278 -11.39 17.99 -2.85
N ASP A 279 -10.87 18.31 -4.04
CA ASP A 279 -10.38 17.30 -4.98
C ASP A 279 -8.99 16.78 -4.61
N VAL A 280 -8.12 17.66 -4.12
CA VAL A 280 -6.72 17.33 -3.80
C VAL A 280 -6.24 18.05 -2.54
N VAL A 281 -5.61 17.31 -1.63
CA VAL A 281 -4.84 17.86 -0.51
C VAL A 281 -3.35 17.84 -0.87
N LEU A 282 -2.67 18.97 -0.71
CA LEU A 282 -1.24 19.12 -0.96
C LEU A 282 -0.51 19.37 0.35
N PHE A 283 0.68 18.81 0.52
CA PHE A 283 1.55 19.18 1.63
C PHE A 283 3.01 19.19 1.16
N GLN A 284 3.69 20.33 1.34
CA GLN A 284 5.10 20.45 1.04
C GLN A 284 5.96 20.08 2.26
N LEU A 285 6.61 18.93 2.20
CA LEU A 285 7.65 18.56 3.17
C LEU A 285 8.98 19.25 2.86
N LEU A 286 9.68 19.68 3.90
CA LEU A 286 10.95 20.41 3.83
C LEU A 286 11.99 19.78 4.76
N GLY A 287 13.22 19.62 4.26
CA GLY A 287 14.40 19.23 5.04
C GLY A 287 14.15 18.08 6.01
N THR A 288 14.28 18.34 7.31
CA THR A 288 14.12 17.34 8.37
C THR A 288 12.69 16.80 8.47
N ALA A 289 11.65 17.55 8.05
CA ALA A 289 10.25 17.12 8.07
C ALA A 289 9.94 15.97 7.10
N LEU A 290 10.91 15.54 6.27
CA LEU A 290 10.79 14.34 5.43
C LEU A 290 10.49 13.06 6.23
N PHE A 291 10.71 13.05 7.55
CA PHE A 291 10.30 11.91 8.39
C PHE A 291 8.79 11.63 8.34
N LEU A 292 7.96 12.63 8.05
CA LEU A 292 6.50 12.48 7.91
C LEU A 292 6.09 11.77 6.60
N GLN A 293 7.03 11.49 5.70
CA GLN A 293 6.72 10.91 4.39
C GLN A 293 6.04 9.54 4.50
N ALA A 294 6.44 8.72 5.48
CA ALA A 294 5.81 7.40 5.69
C ALA A 294 4.35 7.54 6.12
N GLU A 295 4.07 8.38 7.13
CA GLU A 295 2.70 8.64 7.61
C GLU A 295 1.81 9.22 6.50
N LEU A 296 2.31 10.18 5.71
CA LEU A 296 1.55 10.73 4.58
C LEU A 296 1.27 9.67 3.51
N ALA A 297 2.23 8.79 3.23
CA ALA A 297 2.06 7.71 2.25
C ALA A 297 1.02 6.68 2.71
N GLU A 298 0.99 6.34 4.00
CA GLU A 298 -0.05 5.48 4.61
C GLU A 298 -1.45 6.10 4.47
N ARG A 299 -1.55 7.43 4.51
CA ARG A 299 -2.80 8.18 4.24
C ARG A 299 -3.11 8.36 2.75
N GLY A 300 -2.31 7.79 1.86
CA GLY A 300 -2.52 7.84 0.41
C GLY A 300 -2.00 9.09 -0.29
N PHE A 301 -1.23 9.97 0.38
CA PHE A 301 -0.54 11.06 -0.30
C PHE A 301 0.51 10.50 -1.27
N LYS A 302 0.58 11.08 -2.48
CA LYS A 302 1.55 10.71 -3.51
C LYS A 302 2.50 11.85 -3.81
N GLU A 303 3.77 11.53 -4.05
CA GLU A 303 4.77 12.52 -4.44
C GLU A 303 4.41 13.13 -5.81
N CYS A 304 4.27 14.45 -5.89
CA CYS A 304 3.93 15.16 -7.12
C CYS A 304 5.05 16.09 -7.64
N GLY A 305 6.20 16.15 -6.97
CA GLY A 305 7.36 16.94 -7.43
C GLY A 305 8.50 17.05 -6.43
N ARG A 306 9.69 17.49 -6.91
CA ARG A 306 10.90 17.73 -6.11
C ARG A 306 11.43 19.14 -6.30
N ARG A 307 12.04 19.70 -5.25
CA ARG A 307 12.78 20.97 -5.31
C ARG A 307 14.28 20.73 -5.10
N PHE A 308 15.09 21.50 -5.80
CA PHE A 308 16.56 21.45 -5.71
C PHE A 308 17.07 22.88 -5.46
N ALA A 309 18.06 23.02 -4.58
CA ALA A 309 18.72 24.28 -4.28
C ALA A 309 20.22 24.18 -4.60
N LEU A 310 20.79 25.26 -5.13
CA LEU A 310 22.23 25.42 -5.36
C LEU A 310 22.71 26.63 -4.55
N ALA A 311 23.64 26.41 -3.61
CA ALA A 311 24.36 27.51 -2.98
C ALA A 311 25.44 28.02 -3.95
N LEU A 312 25.47 29.34 -4.18
CA LEU A 312 26.41 30.00 -5.09
C LEU A 312 27.57 30.65 -4.34
#